data_AF-A0AAD5AUB3-F1
#
_entry.id   AF-A0AAD5AUB3-F1
#
_cell.length_a   1.000
_cell.length_b   1.000
_cell.length_c   1.000
_cell.angle_alpha   90.00
_cell.angle_beta   90.00
_cell.angle_gamma   90.00
#
_symmetry.space_group_name_H-M   'P 1'
#
loop_
_entity.id
_entity.type
_entity.pdbx_description
1 polymer ?
#
loop_
_entity_poly.entity_id
_entity_poly.type
_entity_poly.pdbx_seq_one_letter_code
_entity_poly.pdbx_strand_id
1 'polypeptide(L)'
;MAVPAAHEFHWQNLACLSSGRVYHSLAEVGGQMYMLGGCDATGRATNSMELYCPEVDQWVNLPPMPTARAGAAVVVLGKQLLVVGGVGKGQHPLKAVEAYNTEEGKWRKRSSLREELMGVAITTKDGRAFAVGGMGADLLPRSVLQQYDLRKDVWALLPPMPTPRYDASICLQGSKIYVAGGRQCKRLVKAFEVFDMDSRTWSSLPSMPCKRSYSGVLWDNTGRLCWLGGLRQGGIHQSSKFTKNVSIFDTSQGSWLKSEETNSMKTKRADFAAAVVRGRMVVAGGLGHQPSMLDTVEAFHPGKRKWESLAPMTTPRCSASSIVIRDRLLVVGGVNQIPSSAHEILYVKEEEVV
;
A
#
# COMPACT_ATOMS: atom_id res chain seq x y z
N MET A 1 10.25 -21.81 -11.66
CA MET A 1 11.33 -20.95 -12.17
C MET A 1 12.33 -20.70 -11.06
N ALA A 2 13.62 -20.64 -11.39
CA ALA A 2 14.66 -20.26 -10.42
C ALA A 2 14.44 -18.82 -9.94
N VAL A 3 14.83 -18.53 -8.69
CA VAL A 3 14.80 -17.16 -8.17
C VAL A 3 15.97 -16.40 -8.83
N PRO A 4 15.72 -15.29 -9.57
CA PRO A 4 16.75 -14.57 -10.32
C PRO A 4 17.86 -14.04 -9.41
N ALA A 5 19.08 -13.89 -9.89
CA ALA A 5 20.19 -13.24 -9.20
C ALA A 5 20.01 -11.71 -9.16
N ALA A 6 20.76 -11.04 -8.29
CA ALA A 6 20.65 -9.60 -8.08
C ALA A 6 20.96 -8.75 -9.33
N HIS A 7 21.88 -9.21 -10.19
CA HIS A 7 22.32 -8.48 -11.38
C HIS A 7 21.34 -8.58 -12.56
N GLU A 8 20.37 -9.51 -12.50
CA GLU A 8 19.35 -9.70 -13.54
C GLU A 8 18.19 -8.69 -13.40
N PHE A 9 18.13 -7.96 -12.28
CA PHE A 9 17.13 -6.92 -12.05
C PHE A 9 17.57 -5.60 -12.67
N HIS A 10 16.70 -5.03 -13.50
CA HIS A 10 16.95 -3.79 -14.21
C HIS A 10 15.81 -2.79 -14.01
N TRP A 11 16.19 -1.51 -13.95
CA TRP A 11 15.25 -0.40 -13.99
C TRP A 11 15.11 0.14 -15.40
N GLN A 12 13.90 0.57 -15.71
CA GLN A 12 13.60 1.37 -16.90
C GLN A 12 12.72 2.54 -16.48
N ASN A 13 13.06 3.73 -16.98
CA ASN A 13 12.18 4.89 -16.90
C ASN A 13 11.09 4.72 -17.96
N LEU A 14 9.85 4.91 -17.53
CA LEU A 14 8.65 4.88 -18.36
C LEU A 14 8.14 6.32 -18.53
N ALA A 15 7.10 6.51 -19.33
CA ALA A 15 6.49 7.81 -19.49
C ALA A 15 6.10 8.44 -18.15
N CYS A 16 6.59 9.66 -17.96
CA CYS A 16 6.31 10.46 -16.77
C CYS A 16 4.84 10.85 -16.70
N LEU A 17 4.39 11.11 -15.47
CA LEU A 17 3.11 11.74 -15.22
C LEU A 17 3.08 13.17 -15.79
N SER A 18 1.90 13.64 -16.16
CA SER A 18 1.66 15.03 -16.58
C SER A 18 2.02 16.07 -15.50
N SER A 19 1.95 15.67 -14.23
CA SER A 19 2.31 16.49 -13.07
C SER A 19 2.76 15.62 -11.91
N GLY A 20 3.67 16.15 -11.08
CA GLY A 20 4.17 15.44 -9.92
C GLY A 20 3.09 15.18 -8.87
N ARG A 21 3.06 13.98 -8.28
CA ARG A 21 1.95 13.57 -7.40
C ARG A 21 2.33 12.64 -6.25
N VAL A 22 1.64 12.82 -5.13
CA VAL A 22 1.71 11.97 -3.92
C VAL A 22 0.34 11.54 -3.44
N TYR A 23 0.27 10.55 -2.55
CA TYR A 23 -0.97 10.08 -1.92
C TYR A 23 -2.08 9.68 -2.91
N HIS A 24 -1.70 9.35 -4.14
CA HIS A 24 -2.59 8.80 -5.15
C HIS A 24 -2.70 7.29 -4.97
N SER A 25 -3.81 6.72 -5.42
CA SER A 25 -4.04 5.29 -5.34
C SER A 25 -3.76 4.65 -6.70
N LEU A 26 -3.14 3.47 -6.68
CA LEU A 26 -2.97 2.63 -7.86
C LEU A 26 -3.92 1.44 -7.79
N ALA A 27 -4.48 1.06 -8.93
CA ALA A 27 -5.26 -0.16 -9.07
C ALA A 27 -4.89 -0.87 -10.37
N GLU A 28 -4.91 -2.20 -10.36
CA GLU A 28 -4.69 -3.02 -11.55
C GLU A 28 -6.01 -3.68 -11.97
N VAL A 29 -6.38 -3.55 -13.24
CA VAL A 29 -7.52 -4.25 -13.83
C VAL A 29 -7.12 -4.78 -15.20
N GLY A 30 -7.06 -6.10 -15.35
CA GLY A 30 -6.80 -6.74 -16.65
C GLY A 30 -5.39 -6.46 -17.21
N GLY A 31 -4.40 -6.32 -16.34
CA GLY A 31 -3.01 -5.95 -16.67
C GLY A 31 -2.79 -4.47 -16.91
N GLN A 32 -3.82 -3.63 -16.76
CA GLN A 32 -3.72 -2.18 -16.92
C GLN A 32 -3.65 -1.47 -15.58
N MET A 33 -2.82 -0.43 -15.49
CA MET A 33 -2.62 0.35 -14.27
C MET A 33 -3.45 1.63 -14.31
N TYR A 34 -4.31 1.80 -13.31
CA TYR A 34 -5.12 2.99 -13.09
C TYR A 34 -4.55 3.78 -11.92
N MET A 35 -4.37 5.09 -12.11
CA MET A 35 -3.94 6.02 -11.09
C MET A 35 -5.06 7.01 -10.76
N LEU A 36 -5.38 7.16 -9.47
CA LEU A 36 -6.55 7.92 -9.02
C LEU A 36 -6.18 8.92 -7.92
N GLY A 37 -6.62 10.17 -8.09
CA GLY A 37 -6.56 11.19 -7.05
C GLY A 37 -5.14 11.51 -6.61
N GLY A 38 -4.96 11.87 -5.34
CA GLY A 38 -3.70 12.30 -4.74
C GLY A 38 -3.61 13.81 -4.57
N CYS A 39 -2.42 14.29 -4.22
CA CYS A 39 -2.11 15.72 -4.14
C CYS A 39 -1.17 16.13 -5.27
N ASP A 40 -1.50 17.22 -5.94
CA ASP A 40 -0.64 17.87 -6.93
C ASP A 40 0.56 18.60 -6.30
N ALA A 41 1.39 19.22 -7.12
CA ALA A 41 2.54 20.02 -6.68
C ALA A 41 2.18 21.19 -5.74
N THR A 42 0.92 21.65 -5.74
CA THR A 42 0.42 22.70 -4.83
C THR A 42 -0.12 22.14 -3.52
N GLY A 43 -0.07 20.83 -3.31
CA GLY A 43 -0.60 20.14 -2.14
C GLY A 43 -2.13 20.02 -2.14
N ARG A 44 -2.80 20.32 -3.26
CA ARG A 44 -4.26 20.24 -3.37
C ARG A 44 -4.70 18.87 -3.83
N ALA A 45 -5.74 18.33 -3.19
CA ALA A 45 -6.38 17.10 -3.61
C ALA A 45 -6.93 17.23 -5.05
N THR A 46 -6.62 16.26 -5.91
CA THR A 46 -7.09 16.21 -7.30
C THR A 46 -8.15 15.11 -7.48
N ASN A 47 -8.98 15.25 -8.52
CA ASN A 47 -9.93 14.24 -8.97
C ASN A 47 -9.51 13.55 -10.28
N SER A 48 -8.32 13.86 -10.79
CA SER A 48 -7.81 13.25 -12.02
C SER A 48 -7.70 11.72 -11.89
N MET A 49 -7.94 11.07 -13.02
CA MET A 49 -7.78 9.63 -13.22
C MET A 49 -6.99 9.42 -14.51
N GLU A 50 -5.93 8.65 -14.43
CA GLU A 50 -5.04 8.38 -15.56
C GLU A 50 -4.86 6.86 -15.70
N LEU A 51 -4.83 6.37 -16.94
CA LEU A 51 -4.56 4.98 -17.31
C LEU A 51 -3.18 4.91 -17.96
N TYR A 52 -2.34 3.99 -17.49
CA TYR A 52 -1.06 3.72 -18.14
C TYR A 52 -1.23 2.60 -19.19
N CYS A 53 -0.84 2.90 -20.43
CA CYS A 53 -0.85 1.99 -21.56
C CYS A 53 0.58 1.48 -21.82
N PRO A 54 0.93 0.25 -21.37
CA PRO A 54 2.30 -0.26 -21.48
C PRO A 54 2.78 -0.47 -22.92
N GLU A 55 1.88 -0.78 -23.85
CA GLU A 55 2.23 -1.08 -25.26
C GLU A 55 2.81 0.13 -26.00
N VAL A 56 2.42 1.34 -25.60
CA VAL A 56 2.88 2.60 -26.21
C VAL A 56 3.67 3.47 -25.23
N ASP A 57 3.89 2.98 -24.01
CA ASP A 57 4.48 3.72 -22.89
C ASP A 57 3.90 5.14 -22.75
N GLN A 58 2.57 5.24 -22.52
CA GLN A 58 1.90 6.54 -22.38
C GLN A 58 0.81 6.51 -21.31
N TRP A 59 0.58 7.68 -20.72
CA TRP A 59 -0.56 7.94 -19.85
C TRP A 59 -1.72 8.55 -20.63
N VAL A 60 -2.91 8.02 -20.41
CA VAL A 60 -4.16 8.50 -21.00
C VAL A 60 -5.04 9.07 -19.90
N ASN A 61 -5.48 10.32 -20.06
CA ASN A 61 -6.46 10.92 -19.16
C ASN A 61 -7.82 10.24 -19.34
N LEU A 62 -8.41 9.81 -18.23
CA LEU A 62 -9.76 9.26 -18.19
C LEU A 62 -10.74 10.28 -17.59
N PRO A 63 -12.07 10.05 -17.72
CA PRO A 63 -13.05 10.86 -17.02
C PRO A 63 -12.71 10.99 -15.52
N PRO A 64 -12.63 12.22 -14.98
CA PRO A 64 -12.17 12.41 -13.61
C PRO A 64 -13.20 11.91 -12.59
N MET A 65 -12.71 11.57 -11.38
CA MET A 65 -13.57 11.26 -10.24
C MET A 65 -14.57 12.40 -9.97
N PRO A 66 -15.81 12.10 -9.55
CA PRO A 66 -16.75 13.14 -9.15
C PRO A 66 -16.26 13.97 -7.95
N THR A 67 -15.48 13.37 -7.04
CA THR A 67 -14.91 14.06 -5.87
C THR A 67 -13.39 14.00 -5.86
N ALA A 68 -12.74 15.17 -5.76
CA ALA A 68 -11.29 15.28 -5.60
C ALA A 68 -10.85 14.82 -4.21
N ARG A 69 -9.83 13.96 -4.16
CA ARG A 69 -9.38 13.32 -2.92
C ARG A 69 -7.94 12.82 -2.98
N ALA A 70 -7.27 12.83 -1.84
CA ALA A 70 -5.97 12.19 -1.60
C ALA A 70 -6.10 11.10 -0.54
N GLY A 71 -5.20 10.12 -0.54
CA GLY A 71 -5.18 9.02 0.43
C GLY A 71 -6.45 8.18 0.42
N ALA A 72 -7.07 8.01 -0.76
CA ALA A 72 -8.31 7.27 -0.90
C ALA A 72 -8.07 5.76 -0.84
N ALA A 73 -8.96 5.03 -0.18
CA ALA A 73 -8.95 3.58 -0.19
C ALA A 73 -9.53 3.12 -1.54
N VAL A 74 -8.79 2.33 -2.33
CA VAL A 74 -9.24 1.86 -3.64
C VAL A 74 -9.16 0.34 -3.72
N VAL A 75 -10.20 -0.28 -4.25
CA VAL A 75 -10.24 -1.72 -4.52
C VAL A 75 -10.95 -2.04 -5.83
N VAL A 76 -10.67 -3.22 -6.37
CA VAL A 76 -11.26 -3.72 -7.61
C VAL A 76 -12.34 -4.75 -7.30
N LEU A 77 -13.56 -4.51 -7.77
CA LEU A 77 -14.70 -5.40 -7.65
C LEU A 77 -15.16 -5.85 -9.04
N GLY A 78 -14.52 -6.90 -9.57
CA GLY A 78 -14.71 -7.31 -10.97
C GLY A 78 -14.13 -6.25 -11.91
N LYS A 79 -14.99 -5.57 -12.67
CA LYS A 79 -14.60 -4.51 -13.62
C LYS A 79 -14.88 -3.10 -13.08
N GLN A 80 -14.92 -2.97 -11.76
CA GLN A 80 -15.34 -1.75 -11.07
C GLN A 80 -14.26 -1.33 -10.09
N LEU A 81 -13.74 -0.11 -10.25
CA LEU A 81 -12.85 0.50 -9.26
C LEU A 81 -13.70 1.21 -8.23
N LEU A 82 -13.74 0.70 -7.00
CA LEU A 82 -14.44 1.33 -5.89
C LEU A 82 -13.46 2.22 -5.12
N VAL A 83 -13.80 3.51 -5.01
CA VAL A 83 -13.01 4.53 -4.32
C VAL A 83 -13.75 4.97 -3.06
N VAL A 84 -13.12 4.82 -1.90
CA VAL A 84 -13.74 4.98 -0.58
C VAL A 84 -12.98 6.00 0.25
N GLY A 85 -13.70 7.01 0.77
CA GLY A 85 -13.17 7.98 1.73
C GLY A 85 -11.98 8.78 1.21
N GLY A 86 -11.04 9.08 2.10
CA GLY A 86 -9.86 9.91 1.81
C GLY A 86 -10.05 11.35 2.27
N VAL A 87 -9.17 12.24 1.82
CA VAL A 87 -9.13 13.65 2.24
C VAL A 87 -9.42 14.55 1.04
N GLY A 88 -10.45 15.40 1.15
CA GLY A 88 -10.88 16.31 0.08
C GLY A 88 -10.06 17.61 -0.03
N LYS A 89 -10.46 18.50 -0.95
CA LYS A 89 -9.79 19.81 -1.17
C LYS A 89 -9.68 20.68 0.09
N GLY A 90 -10.65 20.57 1.00
CA GLY A 90 -10.65 21.29 2.28
C GLY A 90 -9.78 20.65 3.37
N GLN A 91 -9.00 19.60 3.09
CA GLN A 91 -8.25 18.83 4.10
C GLN A 91 -9.13 18.14 5.16
N HIS A 92 -10.39 17.84 4.81
CA HIS A 92 -11.33 17.12 5.67
C HIS A 92 -11.55 15.68 5.16
N PRO A 93 -11.78 14.71 6.07
CA PRO A 93 -12.24 13.37 5.71
C PRO A 93 -13.46 13.40 4.78
N LEU A 94 -13.64 12.35 3.99
CA LEU A 94 -14.77 12.22 3.07
C LEU A 94 -15.62 11.00 3.42
N LYS A 95 -16.95 11.13 3.27
CA LYS A 95 -17.88 9.98 3.25
C LYS A 95 -18.08 9.39 1.85
N ALA A 96 -17.59 10.08 0.82
CA ALA A 96 -17.90 9.79 -0.57
C ALA A 96 -17.39 8.41 -1.00
N VAL A 97 -18.27 7.65 -1.64
CA VAL A 97 -17.97 6.36 -2.28
C VAL A 97 -18.38 6.45 -3.74
N GLU A 98 -17.43 6.18 -4.63
CA GLU A 98 -17.60 6.32 -6.08
C GLU A 98 -17.05 5.07 -6.77
N ALA A 99 -17.75 4.58 -7.79
CA ALA A 99 -17.34 3.43 -8.57
C ALA A 99 -17.12 3.82 -10.04
N TYR A 100 -16.00 3.44 -10.61
CA TYR A 100 -15.74 3.56 -12.05
C TYR A 100 -15.89 2.20 -12.73
N ASN A 101 -16.79 2.12 -13.72
CA ASN A 101 -16.89 0.96 -14.58
C ASN A 101 -15.82 1.05 -15.68
N THR A 102 -14.87 0.11 -15.70
CA THR A 102 -13.76 0.11 -16.66
C THR A 102 -14.19 -0.24 -18.09
N GLU A 103 -15.37 -0.86 -18.28
CA GLU A 103 -15.91 -1.13 -19.63
C GLU A 103 -16.73 0.03 -20.17
N GLU A 104 -17.59 0.63 -19.33
CA GLU A 104 -18.43 1.76 -19.74
C GLU A 104 -17.67 3.09 -19.77
N GLY A 105 -16.52 3.16 -19.08
CA GLY A 105 -15.77 4.40 -18.90
C GLY A 105 -16.52 5.45 -18.08
N LYS A 106 -17.37 5.03 -17.13
CA LYS A 106 -18.30 5.91 -16.41
C LYS A 106 -18.20 5.78 -14.91
N TRP A 107 -18.24 6.93 -14.25
CA TRP A 107 -18.38 7.05 -12.79
C TRP A 107 -19.83 6.95 -12.36
N ARG A 108 -20.05 6.29 -11.23
CA ARG A 108 -21.33 6.28 -10.51
C ARG A 108 -21.08 6.58 -9.03
N LYS A 109 -21.87 7.49 -8.47
CA LYS A 109 -21.95 7.66 -7.02
C LYS A 109 -22.59 6.40 -6.42
N ARG A 110 -22.06 5.97 -5.28
CA ARG A 110 -22.54 4.80 -4.54
C ARG A 110 -22.98 5.21 -3.14
N SER A 111 -23.61 4.28 -2.42
CA SER A 111 -23.92 4.44 -1.01
C SER A 111 -22.67 4.88 -0.25
N SER A 112 -22.78 6.04 0.40
CA SER A 112 -21.69 6.66 1.12
C SER A 112 -21.37 5.91 2.41
N LEU A 113 -20.18 6.15 2.96
CA LEU A 113 -19.87 5.75 4.33
C LEU A 113 -20.85 6.44 5.30
N ARG A 114 -21.12 5.79 6.44
CA ARG A 114 -21.99 6.35 7.50
C ARG A 114 -21.43 7.65 8.08
N GLU A 115 -20.11 7.77 8.11
CA GLU A 115 -19.39 8.95 8.58
C GLU A 115 -18.19 9.23 7.66
N GLU A 116 -17.64 10.43 7.75
CA GLU A 116 -16.48 10.84 6.97
C GLU A 116 -15.22 10.19 7.53
N LEU A 117 -14.44 9.49 6.69
CA LEU A 117 -13.25 8.75 7.15
C LEU A 117 -12.05 8.97 6.22
N MET A 118 -10.92 9.31 6.83
CA MET A 118 -9.59 9.23 6.22
C MET A 118 -8.81 8.02 6.78
N GLY A 119 -7.78 7.57 6.06
CA GLY A 119 -6.92 6.48 6.54
C GLY A 119 -7.63 5.14 6.72
N VAL A 120 -8.67 4.89 5.90
CA VAL A 120 -9.42 3.63 5.86
C VAL A 120 -8.56 2.55 5.21
N ALA A 121 -8.41 1.42 5.87
CA ALA A 121 -7.80 0.24 5.26
C ALA A 121 -8.88 -0.55 4.51
N ILE A 122 -8.61 -1.00 3.29
CA ILE A 122 -9.61 -1.69 2.46
C ILE A 122 -9.05 -2.92 1.76
N THR A 123 -9.87 -3.97 1.65
CA THR A 123 -9.56 -5.17 0.86
C THR A 123 -10.84 -5.73 0.23
N THR A 124 -10.72 -6.75 -0.62
CA THR A 124 -11.87 -7.36 -1.32
C THR A 124 -11.83 -8.87 -1.30
N LYS A 125 -12.98 -9.50 -1.09
CA LYS A 125 -13.17 -10.94 -1.16
C LYS A 125 -14.56 -11.25 -1.69
N ASP A 126 -14.65 -12.18 -2.64
CA ASP A 126 -15.91 -12.70 -3.22
C ASP A 126 -16.87 -11.59 -3.69
N GLY A 127 -16.33 -10.62 -4.42
CA GLY A 127 -17.09 -9.52 -5.00
C GLY A 127 -17.58 -8.48 -3.99
N ARG A 128 -17.04 -8.47 -2.77
CA ARG A 128 -17.37 -7.51 -1.72
C ARG A 128 -16.14 -6.79 -1.21
N ALA A 129 -16.29 -5.52 -0.87
CA ALA A 129 -15.23 -4.72 -0.25
C ALA A 129 -15.39 -4.71 1.27
N PHE A 130 -14.27 -4.73 1.98
CA PHE A 130 -14.20 -4.69 3.44
C PHE A 130 -13.37 -3.48 3.83
N ALA A 131 -14.02 -2.47 4.39
CA ALA A 131 -13.40 -1.24 4.87
C ALA A 131 -13.24 -1.31 6.40
N VAL A 132 -12.03 -1.04 6.89
CA VAL A 132 -11.66 -1.20 8.30
C VAL A 132 -11.04 0.07 8.85
N GLY A 133 -11.52 0.48 10.02
CA GLY A 133 -10.98 1.59 10.80
C GLY A 133 -11.20 2.94 10.12
N GLY A 134 -10.17 3.78 10.20
CA GLY A 134 -10.21 5.17 9.72
C GLY A 134 -10.33 6.18 10.85
N MET A 135 -10.21 7.46 10.52
CA MET A 135 -10.30 8.57 11.47
C MET A 135 -11.35 9.56 10.98
N GLY A 136 -12.25 9.93 11.90
CA GLY A 136 -13.31 10.90 11.66
C GLY A 136 -12.83 12.35 11.68
N ALA A 137 -13.73 13.28 11.33
CA ALA A 137 -13.46 14.72 11.43
C ALA A 137 -13.21 15.21 12.87
N ASP A 138 -13.67 14.44 13.86
CA ASP A 138 -13.40 14.61 15.29
C ASP A 138 -11.98 14.20 15.72
N LEU A 139 -11.13 13.77 14.78
CA LEU A 139 -9.78 13.26 14.99
C LEU A 139 -9.71 11.99 15.85
N LEU A 140 -10.83 11.28 16.01
CA LEU A 140 -10.89 10.04 16.76
C LEU A 140 -10.79 8.84 15.81
N PRO A 141 -9.95 7.84 16.14
CA PRO A 141 -9.85 6.61 15.36
C PRO A 141 -11.10 5.75 15.53
N ARG A 142 -11.50 5.03 14.48
CA ARG A 142 -12.65 4.12 14.49
C ARG A 142 -12.21 2.65 14.54
N SER A 143 -13.06 1.82 15.12
CA SER A 143 -12.96 0.35 15.11
C SER A 143 -13.87 -0.29 14.06
N VAL A 144 -14.54 0.52 13.23
CA VAL A 144 -15.59 0.01 12.34
C VAL A 144 -15.03 -0.98 11.32
N LEU A 145 -15.74 -2.09 11.12
CA LEU A 145 -15.57 -2.99 9.98
C LEU A 145 -16.87 -2.96 9.19
N GLN A 146 -16.79 -2.54 7.92
CA GLN A 146 -17.94 -2.40 7.05
C GLN A 146 -17.73 -3.23 5.79
N GLN A 147 -18.75 -3.99 5.40
CA GLN A 147 -18.78 -4.77 4.18
C GLN A 147 -19.69 -4.07 3.16
N TYR A 148 -19.20 -3.87 1.94
CA TYR A 148 -19.96 -3.29 0.84
C TYR A 148 -20.27 -4.35 -0.21
N ASP A 149 -21.55 -4.44 -0.57
CA ASP A 149 -22.03 -5.24 -1.69
C ASP A 149 -22.36 -4.32 -2.87
N LEU A 150 -21.55 -4.41 -3.92
CA LEU A 150 -21.67 -3.53 -5.09
C LEU A 150 -22.97 -3.73 -5.86
N ARG A 151 -23.55 -4.94 -5.86
CA ARG A 151 -24.79 -5.23 -6.60
C ARG A 151 -26.00 -4.61 -5.91
N LYS A 152 -26.02 -4.69 -4.57
CA LYS A 152 -27.10 -4.14 -3.74
C LYS A 152 -26.89 -2.66 -3.43
N ASP A 153 -25.68 -2.15 -3.60
CA ASP A 153 -25.26 -0.80 -3.21
C ASP A 153 -25.56 -0.50 -1.73
N VAL A 154 -25.19 -1.42 -0.85
CA VAL A 154 -25.41 -1.28 0.59
C VAL A 154 -24.16 -1.62 1.39
N TRP A 155 -23.99 -0.91 2.50
CA TRP A 155 -23.02 -1.21 3.53
C TRP A 155 -23.67 -2.00 4.66
N ALA A 156 -23.02 -3.07 5.11
CA ALA A 156 -23.37 -3.83 6.30
C ALA A 156 -22.27 -3.67 7.34
N LEU A 157 -22.66 -3.40 8.59
CA LEU A 157 -21.73 -3.43 9.71
C LEU A 157 -21.41 -4.89 10.07
N LEU A 158 -20.14 -5.17 10.26
CA LEU A 158 -19.64 -6.41 10.84
C LEU A 158 -19.13 -6.13 12.27
N PRO A 159 -18.84 -7.17 13.07
CA PRO A 159 -18.26 -6.98 14.39
C PRO A 159 -17.04 -6.04 14.35
N PRO A 160 -16.98 -5.04 15.24
CA PRO A 160 -15.93 -4.04 15.19
C PRO A 160 -14.58 -4.62 15.60
N MET A 161 -13.52 -4.05 15.01
CA MET A 161 -12.13 -4.35 15.33
C MET A 161 -11.82 -4.01 16.80
N PRO A 162 -11.12 -4.88 17.56
CA PRO A 162 -10.89 -4.66 18.99
C PRO A 162 -10.20 -3.33 19.33
N THR A 163 -9.19 -2.93 18.54
CA THR A 163 -8.47 -1.67 18.77
C THR A 163 -8.81 -0.63 17.70
N PRO A 164 -9.51 0.47 18.01
CA PRO A 164 -9.79 1.55 17.05
C PRO A 164 -8.49 2.15 16.47
N ARG A 165 -8.37 2.26 15.15
CA ARG A 165 -7.16 2.80 14.47
C ARG A 165 -7.42 3.25 13.04
N TYR A 166 -6.53 4.11 12.54
CA TYR A 166 -6.46 4.53 11.13
C TYR A 166 -5.03 4.31 10.59
N ASP A 167 -4.86 4.41 9.26
CA ASP A 167 -3.59 4.15 8.57
C ASP A 167 -2.99 2.77 8.91
N ALA A 168 -3.85 1.78 9.16
CA ALA A 168 -3.44 0.42 9.41
C ALA A 168 -3.11 -0.31 8.10
N SER A 169 -2.18 -1.27 8.15
CA SER A 169 -1.95 -2.16 7.02
C SER A 169 -2.96 -3.30 7.07
N ILE A 170 -3.53 -3.62 5.91
CA ILE A 170 -4.51 -4.69 5.73
C ILE A 170 -3.99 -5.71 4.72
N CYS A 171 -4.14 -6.99 5.06
CA CYS A 171 -3.76 -8.09 4.19
C CYS A 171 -4.83 -9.18 4.23
N LEU A 172 -5.23 -9.68 3.06
CA LEU A 172 -6.17 -10.79 2.94
C LEU A 172 -5.40 -12.09 2.67
N GLN A 173 -5.78 -13.18 3.34
CA GLN A 173 -5.34 -14.53 3.02
C GLN A 173 -6.48 -15.52 3.32
N GLY A 174 -6.94 -16.25 2.31
CA GLY A 174 -8.11 -17.13 2.44
C GLY A 174 -9.37 -16.35 2.83
N SER A 175 -10.00 -16.74 3.94
CA SER A 175 -11.15 -16.06 4.56
C SER A 175 -10.75 -15.10 5.70
N LYS A 176 -9.46 -14.84 5.90
CA LYS A 176 -8.95 -14.04 7.02
C LYS A 176 -8.45 -12.67 6.57
N ILE A 177 -8.93 -11.62 7.24
CA ILE A 177 -8.48 -10.24 7.06
C ILE A 177 -7.56 -9.88 8.23
N TYR A 178 -6.28 -9.72 7.94
CA TYR A 178 -5.25 -9.34 8.88
C TYR A 178 -5.11 -7.82 8.91
N VAL A 179 -5.19 -7.21 10.09
CA VAL A 179 -5.06 -5.76 10.28
C VAL A 179 -4.02 -5.47 11.34
N ALA A 180 -2.97 -4.75 10.96
CA ALA A 180 -1.83 -4.53 11.85
C ALA A 180 -1.31 -3.09 11.83
N GLY A 181 -0.75 -2.71 12.97
CA GLY A 181 -0.14 -1.39 13.15
C GLY A 181 -1.18 -0.28 13.18
N GLY A 182 -0.95 0.79 12.42
CA GLY A 182 -1.80 1.97 12.39
C GLY A 182 -1.59 2.92 13.56
N ARG A 183 -2.56 3.81 13.73
CA ARG A 183 -2.44 4.99 14.58
C ARG A 183 -3.68 5.21 15.45
N GLN A 184 -3.44 5.70 16.66
CA GLN A 184 -4.43 6.30 17.56
C GLN A 184 -3.98 7.74 17.84
N CYS A 185 -4.50 8.67 17.05
CA CYS A 185 -4.07 10.07 17.04
C CYS A 185 -2.52 10.19 16.87
N LYS A 186 -1.82 10.68 17.90
CA LYS A 186 -0.35 10.84 17.91
C LYS A 186 0.42 9.55 18.23
N ARG A 187 -0.25 8.46 18.62
CA ARG A 187 0.38 7.22 19.09
C ARG A 187 0.35 6.14 18.01
N LEU A 188 1.48 5.49 17.79
CA LEU A 188 1.54 4.29 16.95
C LEU A 188 1.06 3.07 17.73
N VAL A 189 0.35 2.20 17.04
CA VAL A 189 -0.29 1.02 17.61
C VAL A 189 0.51 -0.23 17.26
N LYS A 190 0.62 -1.19 18.20
CA LYS A 190 1.24 -2.51 17.97
C LYS A 190 0.22 -3.63 17.78
N ALA A 191 -1.07 -3.30 17.82
CA ALA A 191 -2.14 -4.26 17.65
C ALA A 191 -1.97 -4.98 16.31
N PHE A 192 -2.15 -6.30 16.38
CA PHE A 192 -2.22 -7.17 15.24
C PHE A 192 -3.42 -8.07 15.47
N GLU A 193 -4.44 -7.92 14.64
CA GLU A 193 -5.74 -8.56 14.84
C GLU A 193 -6.18 -9.15 13.51
N VAL A 194 -6.89 -10.27 13.58
CA VAL A 194 -7.42 -10.97 12.41
C VAL A 194 -8.93 -11.11 12.54
N PHE A 195 -9.64 -10.77 11.48
CA PHE A 195 -11.06 -11.05 11.33
C PHE A 195 -11.22 -12.30 10.47
N ASP A 196 -11.88 -13.30 11.02
CA ASP A 196 -12.28 -14.50 10.28
C ASP A 196 -13.67 -14.28 9.67
N MET A 197 -13.77 -14.33 8.35
CA MET A 197 -15.02 -14.07 7.65
C MET A 197 -16.05 -15.21 7.78
N ASP A 198 -15.59 -16.43 8.07
CA ASP A 198 -16.44 -17.61 8.17
C ASP A 198 -17.14 -17.63 9.53
N SER A 199 -16.38 -17.42 10.62
CA SER A 199 -16.93 -17.31 11.97
C SER A 199 -17.45 -15.90 12.31
N ARG A 200 -17.08 -14.88 11.51
CA ARG A 200 -17.35 -13.46 11.75
C ARG A 200 -16.84 -12.97 13.11
N THR A 201 -15.67 -13.44 13.52
CA THR A 201 -15.08 -13.07 14.81
C THR A 201 -13.71 -12.44 14.64
N TRP A 202 -13.37 -11.53 15.56
CA TRP A 202 -12.02 -11.01 15.69
C TRP A 202 -11.22 -11.86 16.67
N SER A 203 -9.94 -12.04 16.36
CA SER A 203 -8.95 -12.61 17.26
C SER A 203 -7.73 -11.69 17.33
N SER A 204 -7.24 -11.45 18.55
CA SER A 204 -5.98 -10.75 18.76
C SER A 204 -4.82 -11.70 18.54
N LEU A 205 -3.88 -11.33 17.69
CA LEU A 205 -2.64 -12.03 17.45
C LEU A 205 -1.52 -11.44 18.32
N PRO A 206 -0.36 -12.12 18.46
CA PRO A 206 0.80 -11.55 19.11
C PRO A 206 1.13 -10.17 18.56
N SER A 207 1.20 -9.18 19.46
CA SER A 207 1.45 -7.78 19.07
C SER A 207 2.74 -7.62 18.29
N MET A 208 2.77 -6.62 17.41
CA MET A 208 3.97 -6.23 16.67
C MET A 208 5.17 -6.04 17.62
N PRO A 209 6.39 -6.48 17.24
CA PRO A 209 7.57 -6.35 18.10
C PRO A 209 7.91 -4.91 18.50
N CYS A 210 7.56 -3.93 17.67
CA CYS A 210 7.74 -2.52 17.98
C CYS A 210 6.69 -1.61 17.33
N LYS A 211 6.57 -0.39 17.85
CA LYS A 211 5.75 0.68 17.28
C LYS A 211 6.48 1.30 16.10
N ARG A 212 5.94 1.19 14.89
CA ARG A 212 6.53 1.78 13.67
C ARG A 212 5.47 2.18 12.65
N SER A 213 5.76 3.24 11.90
CA SER A 213 4.94 3.74 10.79
C SER A 213 5.74 3.71 9.50
N TYR A 214 5.05 3.87 8.36
CA TYR A 214 5.67 3.90 7.03
C TYR A 214 6.52 2.65 6.75
N SER A 215 6.04 1.49 7.21
CA SER A 215 6.66 0.18 6.96
C SER A 215 6.09 -0.46 5.70
N GLY A 216 6.89 -1.29 5.04
CA GLY A 216 6.39 -2.20 4.02
C GLY A 216 5.74 -3.42 4.67
N VAL A 217 4.55 -3.82 4.21
CA VAL A 217 3.83 -5.00 4.68
C VAL A 217 3.40 -5.83 3.49
N LEU A 218 3.82 -7.08 3.44
CA LEU A 218 3.56 -7.98 2.31
C LEU A 218 3.56 -9.44 2.75
N TRP A 219 2.95 -10.30 1.96
CA TRP A 219 3.10 -11.75 2.08
C TRP A 219 4.40 -12.18 1.41
N ASP A 220 5.17 -13.09 2.03
CA ASP A 220 6.23 -13.80 1.32
C ASP A 220 5.67 -14.96 0.48
N ASN A 221 6.54 -15.61 -0.31
CA ASN A 221 6.13 -16.74 -1.17
C ASN A 221 5.65 -17.97 -0.41
N THR A 222 5.85 -18.01 0.91
CA THR A 222 5.43 -19.12 1.78
C THR A 222 4.15 -18.80 2.55
N GLY A 223 3.53 -17.64 2.29
CA GLY A 223 2.30 -17.23 2.94
C GLY A 223 2.50 -16.67 4.35
N ARG A 224 3.71 -16.21 4.70
CA ARG A 224 4.00 -15.52 5.97
C ARG A 224 3.92 -14.01 5.80
N LEU A 225 3.48 -13.31 6.84
CA LEU A 225 3.32 -11.86 6.79
C LEU A 225 4.63 -11.18 7.20
N CYS A 226 5.22 -10.43 6.27
CA CYS A 226 6.50 -9.75 6.45
C CYS A 226 6.30 -8.26 6.68
N TRP A 227 7.01 -7.73 7.67
CA TRP A 227 6.93 -6.34 8.08
C TRP A 227 8.32 -5.70 8.07
N LEU A 228 8.52 -4.84 7.08
CA LEU A 228 9.82 -4.36 6.62
C LEU A 228 10.03 -2.92 7.05
N GLY A 229 11.20 -2.62 7.63
CA GLY A 229 11.65 -1.25 7.88
C GLY A 229 10.66 -0.39 8.66
N GLY A 230 10.62 0.90 8.34
CA GLY A 230 9.73 1.90 8.92
C GLY A 230 10.43 2.85 9.90
N LEU A 231 9.68 3.84 10.37
CA LEU A 231 10.10 4.79 11.39
C LEU A 231 9.64 4.28 12.75
N ARG A 232 10.58 3.78 13.57
CA ARG A 232 10.28 3.32 14.93
C ARG A 232 10.05 4.53 15.83
N GLN A 233 8.92 4.53 16.53
CA GLN A 233 8.63 5.57 17.52
C GLN A 233 9.57 5.43 18.72
N GLY A 234 10.25 6.53 19.05
CA GLY A 234 11.06 6.62 20.26
C GLY A 234 10.21 6.74 21.53
N GLY A 235 10.85 6.49 22.69
CA GLY A 235 10.25 6.79 23.98
C GLY A 235 10.20 8.30 24.27
N ILE A 236 9.73 8.67 25.46
CA ILE A 236 9.55 10.09 25.86
C ILE A 236 10.85 10.91 25.69
N HIS A 237 12.01 10.31 25.93
CA HIS A 237 13.33 10.94 25.83
C HIS A 237 14.16 10.46 24.64
N GLN A 238 13.57 9.75 23.67
CA GLN A 238 14.30 9.22 22.52
C GLN A 238 13.65 9.68 21.22
N SER A 239 14.48 10.16 20.28
CA SER A 239 14.01 10.47 18.93
C SER A 239 13.55 9.21 18.19
N SER A 240 12.59 9.38 17.28
CA SER A 240 12.21 8.32 16.35
C SER A 240 13.38 7.98 15.42
N LYS A 241 13.54 6.70 15.10
CA LYS A 241 14.67 6.21 14.30
C LYS A 241 14.19 5.29 13.18
N PHE A 242 14.74 5.47 11.98
CA PHE A 242 14.55 4.52 10.90
C PHE A 242 15.11 3.15 11.28
N THR A 243 14.41 2.09 10.90
CA THR A 243 14.85 0.72 11.16
C THR A 243 15.07 -0.05 9.86
N LYS A 244 15.96 -1.05 9.93
CA LYS A 244 16.22 -2.03 8.88
C LYS A 244 15.64 -3.41 9.23
N ASN A 245 14.93 -3.49 10.35
CA ASN A 245 14.44 -4.74 10.88
C ASN A 245 13.30 -5.30 10.03
N VAL A 246 13.37 -6.60 9.82
CA VAL A 246 12.33 -7.43 9.23
C VAL A 246 11.70 -8.22 10.37
N SER A 247 10.37 -8.19 10.46
CA SER A 247 9.61 -9.05 11.37
C SER A 247 8.69 -9.90 10.54
N ILE A 248 8.73 -11.21 10.73
CA ILE A 248 7.95 -12.18 9.97
C ILE A 248 7.02 -12.88 10.93
N PHE A 249 5.73 -12.86 10.62
CA PHE A 249 4.72 -13.62 11.35
C PHE A 249 4.41 -14.88 10.58
N ASP A 250 4.63 -16.02 11.23
CA ASP A 250 4.27 -17.33 10.70
C ASP A 250 2.81 -17.61 11.03
N THR A 251 1.97 -17.62 9.99
CA THR A 251 0.53 -17.83 10.12
C THR A 251 0.16 -19.26 10.52
N SER A 252 1.03 -20.24 10.25
CA SER A 252 0.82 -21.64 10.64
C SER A 252 1.09 -21.85 12.13
N GLN A 253 2.10 -21.17 12.67
CA GLN A 253 2.46 -21.25 14.08
C GLN A 253 1.73 -20.21 14.94
N GLY A 254 1.16 -19.17 14.33
CA GLY A 254 0.53 -18.07 15.04
C GLY A 254 1.52 -17.21 15.85
N SER A 255 2.79 -17.14 15.44
CA SER A 255 3.85 -16.48 16.21
C SER A 255 4.82 -15.68 15.33
N TRP A 256 5.52 -14.73 15.94
CA TRP A 256 6.60 -14.00 15.29
C TRP A 256 7.87 -14.84 15.29
N LEU A 257 8.54 -14.93 14.14
CA LEU A 257 9.87 -15.53 14.06
C LEU A 257 10.87 -14.75 14.90
N LYS A 258 11.89 -15.45 15.42
CA LYS A 258 12.93 -14.83 16.22
C LYS A 258 13.82 -13.92 15.36
N SER A 259 14.46 -12.93 15.99
CA SER A 259 15.25 -11.92 15.28
C SER A 259 16.41 -12.47 14.45
N GLU A 260 17.00 -13.58 14.90
CA GLU A 260 18.07 -14.31 14.26
C GLU A 260 17.60 -15.03 12.97
N GLU A 261 16.29 -15.21 12.79
CA GLU A 261 15.72 -15.90 11.63
C GLU A 261 15.33 -14.94 10.50
N THR A 262 15.05 -13.67 10.82
CA THR A 262 14.38 -12.74 9.90
C THR A 262 15.31 -11.90 9.04
N ASN A 263 16.63 -11.96 9.23
CA ASN A 263 17.68 -11.25 8.47
C ASN A 263 17.36 -9.78 8.14
N SER A 264 18.00 -8.84 8.82
CA SER A 264 17.75 -7.42 8.58
C SER A 264 18.15 -6.96 7.17
N MET A 265 17.42 -5.97 6.65
CA MET A 265 17.82 -5.20 5.47
C MET A 265 19.21 -4.57 5.68
N LYS A 266 19.88 -4.20 4.59
CA LYS A 266 21.15 -3.47 4.61
C LYS A 266 20.93 -2.02 5.04
N THR A 267 19.93 -1.36 4.47
CA THR A 267 19.65 0.06 4.68
C THR A 267 18.46 0.23 5.63
N LYS A 268 18.58 1.18 6.56
CA LYS A 268 17.43 1.64 7.36
C LYS A 268 16.56 2.51 6.46
N ARG A 269 15.29 2.13 6.29
CA ARG A 269 14.38 2.85 5.40
C ARG A 269 12.95 2.89 5.94
N ALA A 270 12.21 3.94 5.59
CA ALA A 270 10.77 4.09 5.79
C ALA A 270 10.14 4.72 4.54
N ASP A 271 8.83 4.58 4.38
CA ASP A 271 8.07 5.24 3.29
C ASP A 271 8.60 4.91 1.88
N PHE A 272 8.87 3.62 1.67
CA PHE A 272 9.47 3.03 0.46
C PHE A 272 8.48 2.13 -0.27
N ALA A 273 8.72 1.89 -1.56
CA ALA A 273 7.99 0.87 -2.32
C ALA A 273 8.44 -0.53 -1.90
N ALA A 274 7.50 -1.45 -1.71
CA ALA A 274 7.79 -2.82 -1.28
C ALA A 274 6.87 -3.83 -1.96
N ALA A 275 7.43 -4.89 -2.51
CA ALA A 275 6.65 -5.94 -3.15
C ALA A 275 7.42 -7.26 -3.25
N VAL A 276 6.71 -8.33 -3.58
CA VAL A 276 7.33 -9.57 -4.05
C VAL A 276 7.43 -9.54 -5.57
N VAL A 277 8.63 -9.73 -6.11
CA VAL A 277 8.91 -9.74 -7.55
C VAL A 277 9.73 -10.98 -7.87
N ARG A 278 9.22 -11.86 -8.74
CA ARG A 278 9.90 -13.12 -9.14
C ARG A 278 10.46 -13.90 -7.95
N GLY A 279 9.69 -14.01 -6.87
CA GLY A 279 10.07 -14.73 -5.66
C GLY A 279 11.01 -13.99 -4.70
N ARG A 280 11.37 -12.73 -4.95
CA ARG A 280 12.16 -11.93 -4.01
C ARG A 280 11.32 -10.84 -3.36
N MET A 281 11.52 -10.60 -2.06
CA MET A 281 10.99 -9.40 -1.41
C MET A 281 11.88 -8.21 -1.78
N VAL A 282 11.38 -7.29 -2.58
CA VAL A 282 12.09 -6.10 -3.04
C VAL A 282 11.63 -4.88 -2.23
N VAL A 283 12.57 -4.02 -1.85
CA VAL A 283 12.29 -2.70 -1.29
C VAL A 283 13.07 -1.64 -2.07
N ALA A 284 12.40 -0.54 -2.44
CA ALA A 284 12.95 0.47 -3.33
C ALA A 284 12.69 1.89 -2.80
N GLY A 285 13.76 2.69 -2.71
CA GLY A 285 13.70 4.09 -2.30
C GLY A 285 13.33 4.32 -0.82
N GLY A 286 12.63 5.42 -0.56
CA GLY A 286 12.16 5.84 0.76
C GLY A 286 13.09 6.82 1.47
N LEU A 287 12.85 6.98 2.77
CA LEU A 287 13.60 7.86 3.67
C LEU A 287 14.58 7.05 4.51
N GLY A 288 15.82 7.53 4.59
CA GLY A 288 16.87 6.99 5.45
C GLY A 288 17.39 8.04 6.43
N HIS A 289 18.54 7.76 7.05
CA HIS A 289 19.22 8.75 7.90
C HIS A 289 19.96 9.84 7.10
N GLN A 290 20.08 9.63 5.79
CA GLN A 290 20.71 10.58 4.88
C GLN A 290 19.79 11.79 4.64
N PRO A 291 20.35 12.96 4.30
CA PRO A 291 19.56 14.17 4.06
C PRO A 291 18.71 14.08 2.79
N SER A 292 19.13 13.27 1.81
CA SER A 292 18.38 13.01 0.58
C SER A 292 17.51 11.76 0.68
N MET A 293 16.48 11.73 -0.14
CA MET A 293 15.69 10.53 -0.39
C MET A 293 16.59 9.41 -0.93
N LEU A 294 16.25 8.17 -0.62
CA LEU A 294 16.97 7.00 -1.09
C LEU A 294 16.56 6.67 -2.53
N ASP A 295 17.52 6.27 -3.34
CA ASP A 295 17.37 5.54 -4.60
C ASP A 295 17.72 4.05 -4.46
N THR A 296 18.41 3.69 -3.37
CA THR A 296 18.90 2.34 -3.14
C THR A 296 17.76 1.31 -3.15
N VAL A 297 18.02 0.20 -3.83
CA VAL A 297 17.11 -0.94 -3.93
C VAL A 297 17.82 -2.16 -3.38
N GLU A 298 17.10 -2.95 -2.60
CA GLU A 298 17.59 -4.21 -2.07
C GLU A 298 16.50 -5.27 -2.13
N ALA A 299 16.91 -6.53 -2.28
CA ALA A 299 16.00 -7.64 -2.37
C ALA A 299 16.45 -8.83 -1.54
N PHE A 300 15.53 -9.44 -0.80
CA PHE A 300 15.77 -10.65 -0.06
C PHE A 300 15.71 -11.87 -0.98
N HIS A 301 16.81 -12.63 -1.03
CA HIS A 301 16.86 -13.91 -1.70
C HIS A 301 16.46 -15.04 -0.73
N PRO A 302 15.33 -15.75 -0.94
CA PRO A 302 14.89 -16.79 -0.02
C PRO A 302 15.87 -17.97 0.10
N GLY A 303 16.39 -18.48 -1.02
CA GLY A 303 17.37 -19.58 -1.02
C GLY A 303 18.70 -19.23 -0.32
N LYS A 304 19.24 -18.02 -0.52
CA LYS A 304 20.47 -17.56 0.16
C LYS A 304 20.23 -17.01 1.56
N ARG A 305 18.97 -16.83 1.97
CA ARG A 305 18.55 -16.15 3.21
C ARG A 305 19.25 -14.81 3.46
N LYS A 306 19.46 -14.01 2.41
CA LYS A 306 20.26 -12.78 2.49
C LYS A 306 19.64 -11.65 1.66
N TRP A 307 19.76 -10.43 2.19
CA TRP A 307 19.49 -9.20 1.43
C TRP A 307 20.67 -8.88 0.50
N GLU A 308 20.38 -8.73 -0.79
CA GLU A 308 21.33 -8.33 -1.83
C GLU A 308 20.97 -6.94 -2.34
N SER A 309 21.97 -6.15 -2.75
CA SER A 309 21.71 -4.85 -3.37
C SER A 309 21.33 -5.09 -4.83
N LEU A 310 20.30 -4.41 -5.32
CA LEU A 310 19.94 -4.39 -6.74
C LEU A 310 20.41 -3.08 -7.38
N ALA A 311 20.22 -2.94 -8.69
CA ALA A 311 20.36 -1.66 -9.38
C ALA A 311 19.50 -0.58 -8.67
N PRO A 312 20.05 0.63 -8.42
CA PRO A 312 19.30 1.71 -7.80
C PRO A 312 18.21 2.24 -8.73
N MET A 313 17.19 2.87 -8.15
CA MET A 313 16.21 3.65 -8.91
C MET A 313 16.91 4.83 -9.59
N THR A 314 16.37 5.29 -10.73
CA THR A 314 16.89 6.48 -11.42
C THR A 314 16.60 7.75 -10.62
N THR A 315 15.39 7.84 -10.05
CA THR A 315 14.94 9.00 -9.28
C THR A 315 14.81 8.65 -7.79
N PRO A 316 15.71 9.10 -6.91
CA PRO A 316 15.56 8.93 -5.46
C PRO A 316 14.24 9.55 -4.98
N ARG A 317 13.40 8.82 -4.23
CA ARG A 317 12.10 9.34 -3.75
C ARG A 317 11.49 8.50 -2.62
N CYS A 318 10.59 9.13 -1.87
CA CYS A 318 9.71 8.48 -0.88
C CYS A 318 8.23 8.73 -1.21
N SER A 319 7.31 8.16 -0.44
CA SER A 319 5.85 8.34 -0.59
C SER A 319 5.31 7.98 -1.98
N ALA A 320 6.08 7.23 -2.77
CA ALA A 320 5.66 6.75 -4.08
C ALA A 320 4.68 5.59 -3.92
N SER A 321 3.67 5.54 -4.77
CA SER A 321 2.80 4.38 -4.83
C SER A 321 3.47 3.30 -5.67
N SER A 322 3.24 2.04 -5.31
CA SER A 322 3.82 0.92 -6.04
C SER A 322 2.83 -0.22 -6.21
N ILE A 323 2.91 -0.91 -7.34
CA ILE A 323 2.07 -2.04 -7.69
C ILE A 323 2.88 -3.06 -8.49
N VAL A 324 2.50 -4.33 -8.39
CA VAL A 324 3.10 -5.40 -9.21
C VAL A 324 2.12 -5.78 -10.31
N ILE A 325 2.60 -5.76 -11.55
CA ILE A 325 1.85 -6.19 -12.72
C ILE A 325 2.74 -7.14 -13.52
N ARG A 326 2.27 -8.37 -13.76
CA ARG A 326 3.00 -9.41 -14.52
C ARG A 326 4.45 -9.58 -14.04
N ASP A 327 4.64 -9.77 -12.73
CA ASP A 327 5.96 -9.92 -12.08
C ASP A 327 6.93 -8.74 -12.27
N ARG A 328 6.43 -7.53 -12.51
CA ARG A 328 7.22 -6.30 -12.59
C ARG A 328 6.71 -5.31 -11.55
N LEU A 329 7.63 -4.66 -10.84
CA LEU A 329 7.30 -3.64 -9.85
C LEU A 329 7.31 -2.27 -10.51
N LEU A 330 6.15 -1.61 -10.55
CA LEU A 330 6.02 -0.23 -10.99
C LEU A 330 6.02 0.69 -9.77
N VAL A 331 6.78 1.78 -9.84
CA VAL A 331 6.86 2.80 -8.79
C VAL A 331 6.54 4.17 -9.39
N VAL A 332 5.43 4.76 -8.95
CA VAL A 332 4.80 5.93 -9.58
C VAL A 332 4.73 7.10 -8.60
N GLY A 333 5.11 8.29 -9.08
CA GLY A 333 5.09 9.53 -8.32
C GLY A 333 5.97 9.48 -7.06
N GLY A 334 5.54 10.13 -5.99
CA GLY A 334 6.28 10.27 -4.74
C GLY A 334 6.86 11.67 -4.55
N VAL A 335 7.80 11.83 -3.63
CA VAL A 335 8.47 13.12 -3.33
C VAL A 335 9.97 12.99 -3.40
N ASN A 336 10.60 13.98 -4.04
CA ASN A 336 11.99 14.32 -3.86
C ASN A 336 12.12 15.84 -3.86
N GLN A 337 12.15 16.43 -2.67
CA GLN A 337 11.99 17.88 -2.40
C GLN A 337 10.62 18.46 -2.84
N ILE A 338 10.16 18.11 -4.04
CA ILE A 338 8.84 18.38 -4.61
C ILE A 338 8.17 17.08 -5.04
N PRO A 339 6.84 17.05 -5.23
CA PRO A 339 6.17 15.91 -5.83
C PRO A 339 6.77 15.54 -7.20
N SER A 340 7.11 14.27 -7.37
CA SER A 340 7.77 13.73 -8.55
C SER A 340 6.72 13.22 -9.56
N SER A 341 7.01 13.40 -10.84
CA SER A 341 6.27 12.78 -11.95
C SER A 341 6.88 11.45 -12.42
N ALA A 342 7.93 10.97 -11.73
CA ALA A 342 8.66 9.78 -12.15
C ALA A 342 7.78 8.53 -12.16
N HIS A 343 7.95 7.73 -13.19
CA HIS A 343 7.34 6.43 -13.37
C HIS A 343 8.44 5.45 -13.78
N GLU A 344 8.75 4.51 -12.90
CA GLU A 344 9.85 3.56 -13.13
C GLU A 344 9.37 2.13 -12.93
N ILE A 345 9.93 1.22 -13.72
CA ILE A 345 9.64 -0.21 -13.63
C ILE A 345 10.90 -1.00 -13.33
N LEU A 346 10.81 -1.89 -12.34
CA LEU A 346 11.80 -2.92 -12.06
C LEU A 346 11.33 -4.24 -12.66
N TYR A 347 12.16 -4.84 -13.50
CA TYR A 347 11.90 -6.11 -14.15
C TYR A 347 13.17 -6.98 -14.15
N VAL A 348 12.98 -8.25 -14.46
CA VAL A 348 14.08 -9.21 -14.68
C VAL A 348 14.22 -9.40 -16.18
N LYS A 349 15.42 -9.18 -16.73
CA LYS A 349 15.69 -9.51 -18.14
C LYS A 349 15.59 -11.03 -18.30
N GLU A 350 14.71 -11.48 -19.18
CA GLU A 350 14.72 -12.88 -19.59
C GLU A 350 15.92 -13.06 -20.52
N GLU A 351 16.70 -14.12 -20.31
CA GLU A 351 17.69 -14.53 -21.30
C GLU A 351 16.92 -14.77 -22.60
N GLU A 352 17.24 -14.02 -23.66
CA GLU A 352 16.80 -14.37 -25.01
C GLU A 352 17.32 -15.79 -25.27
N VAL A 353 16.42 -16.77 -25.20
CA VAL A 353 16.71 -18.12 -25.69
C VAL A 353 16.79 -17.97 -27.20
N VAL A 354 18.02 -17.83 -27.70
CA VAL A 354 18.37 -17.77 -29.13
C VAL A 354 17.91 -19.02 -29.86
#